data_AF-A0A836XCN2-F1
#
_entry.id   AF-A0A836XCN2-F1
#
_cell.length_a   1.000
_cell.length_b   1.000
_cell.length_c   1.000
_cell.angle_alpha   90.00
_cell.angle_beta   90.00
_cell.angle_gamma   90.00
#
_symmetry.space_group_name_H-M   'P 1'
#
loop_
_entity.id
_entity.type
_entity.pdbx_description
1 polymer ?
#
loop_
_entity_poly.entity_id
_entity_poly.type
_entity_poly.pdbx_seq_one_letter_code
_entity_poly.pdbx_strand_id
1 'polypeptide(L)'
;MTAISELRRAGKDHCADFLRCLSDDFGRHIKGRHLTAEEAREMAASLRFQAKLLFPDRMDTYDRIYGARFQRLITQFLAAKLELT
;
A
#
# COMPACT_ATOMS: atom_id res chain seq x y z
N MET A 1 5.19 11.26 -20.10
CA MET A 1 6.22 10.56 -19.27
C MET A 1 5.56 10.23 -17.94
N THR A 2 5.63 8.99 -17.44
CA THR A 2 4.96 8.61 -16.17
C THR A 2 5.89 8.90 -14.99
N ALA A 3 5.34 9.37 -13.87
CA ALA A 3 6.08 9.65 -12.63
C ALA A 3 6.94 8.46 -12.15
N ILE A 4 6.52 7.22 -12.45
CA ILE A 4 7.25 5.98 -12.17
C ILE A 4 8.59 5.92 -12.94
N SER A 5 8.61 6.42 -14.17
CA SER A 5 9.81 6.46 -15.02
C SER A 5 10.86 7.44 -14.47
N GLU A 6 10.39 8.55 -13.88
CA GLU A 6 11.24 9.59 -13.30
C GLU A 6 11.78 9.17 -11.94
N LEU A 7 10.96 8.56 -11.09
CA LEU A 7 11.39 7.98 -9.81
C LEU A 7 12.47 6.91 -10.01
N ARG A 8 12.32 6.03 -11.01
CA ARG A 8 13.34 5.01 -11.30
C ARG A 8 14.69 5.59 -11.72
N ARG A 9 14.70 6.79 -12.31
CA ARG A 9 15.92 7.54 -12.64
C ARG A 9 16.53 8.27 -11.43
N ALA A 10 15.71 8.64 -10.45
CA ALA A 10 16.12 9.43 -9.29
C ALA A 10 16.96 8.63 -8.27
N GLY A 11 16.95 7.29 -8.32
CA GLY A 11 17.77 6.42 -7.46
C GLY A 11 16.96 5.64 -6.42
N LYS A 12 17.59 4.65 -5.78
CA LYS A 12 16.91 3.66 -4.92
C LYS A 12 16.26 4.27 -3.68
N ASP A 13 16.85 5.33 -3.13
CA ASP A 13 16.39 5.96 -1.88
C ASP A 13 15.08 6.74 -2.09
N HIS A 14 14.96 7.47 -3.20
CA HIS A 14 13.74 8.22 -3.54
C HIS A 14 12.53 7.32 -3.80
N CYS A 15 12.74 6.17 -4.43
CA CYS A 15 11.66 5.20 -4.63
C CYS A 15 11.16 4.60 -3.29
N ALA A 16 12.05 4.44 -2.31
CA ALA A 16 11.68 3.88 -1.00
C ALA A 16 10.90 4.90 -0.17
N ASP A 17 11.32 6.16 -0.20
CA ASP A 17 10.59 7.27 0.41
C ASP A 17 9.20 7.45 -0.20
N PHE A 18 9.10 7.36 -1.52
CA PHE A 18 7.82 7.43 -2.22
C PHE A 18 6.85 6.32 -1.79
N LEU A 19 7.30 5.06 -1.75
CA LEU A 19 6.48 3.95 -1.27
C LEU A 19 6.06 4.12 0.19
N ARG A 20 6.94 4.64 1.04
CA ARG A 20 6.62 4.93 2.44
C ARG A 20 5.52 5.98 2.54
N CYS A 21 5.64 7.10 1.83
CA CYS A 21 4.64 8.17 1.82
C CYS A 21 3.26 7.64 1.36
N LEU A 22 3.22 6.89 0.26
CA LEU A 22 1.98 6.28 -0.23
C LEU A 22 1.38 5.30 0.79
N SER A 23 2.21 4.47 1.42
CA SER A 23 1.76 3.47 2.38
C SER A 23 1.23 4.10 3.68
N ASP A 24 1.84 5.19 4.12
CA ASP A 24 1.40 5.92 5.31
C ASP A 24 0.10 6.67 5.03
N ASP A 25 -0.03 7.28 3.84
CA ASP A 25 -1.26 7.94 3.43
C ASP A 25 -2.43 6.97 3.29
N PHE A 26 -2.21 5.84 2.61
CA PHE A 26 -3.20 4.77 2.52
C PHE A 26 -3.61 4.24 3.91
N GLY A 27 -2.64 4.12 4.83
CA GLY A 27 -2.92 3.77 6.22
C GLY A 27 -3.80 4.78 6.95
N ARG A 28 -3.69 6.08 6.65
CA ARG A 28 -4.58 7.13 7.18
C ARG A 28 -5.99 6.98 6.62
N HIS A 29 -6.14 6.72 5.32
CA HIS A 29 -7.45 6.50 4.69
C HIS A 29 -8.19 5.29 5.27
N ILE A 30 -7.50 4.16 5.49
CA ILE A 30 -8.09 2.98 6.14
C ILE A 30 -8.55 3.31 7.57
N LYS A 31 -7.70 3.96 8.37
CA LYS A 31 -8.02 4.32 9.76
C LYS A 31 -9.18 5.32 9.86
N GLY A 32 -9.23 6.28 8.94
CA GLY A 32 -10.31 7.26 8.82
C GLY A 32 -11.59 6.70 8.21
N ARG A 33 -11.60 5.43 7.79
CA ARG A 33 -12.73 4.77 7.10
C ARG A 33 -13.19 5.54 5.85
N HIS A 34 -12.24 6.19 5.17
CA HIS A 34 -12.51 6.86 3.89
C HIS A 34 -12.61 5.87 2.72
N LEU A 35 -12.43 4.56 2.99
CA LEU A 35 -12.48 3.46 2.04
C LEU A 35 -13.25 2.30 2.65
N THR A 36 -13.97 1.56 1.82
CA THR A 36 -14.52 0.24 2.15
C THR A 36 -13.42 -0.82 2.19
N ALA A 37 -13.72 -1.98 2.77
CA ALA A 37 -12.77 -3.09 2.80
C ALA A 37 -12.41 -3.61 1.39
N GLU A 38 -13.30 -3.48 0.42
CA GLU A 38 -13.07 -3.87 -0.97
C GLU A 38 -12.14 -2.87 -1.66
N GLU A 39 -12.45 -1.57 -1.62
CA GLU A 39 -11.60 -0.50 -2.16
C GLU A 39 -10.19 -0.51 -1.55
N ALA A 40 -10.08 -0.81 -0.25
CA ALA A 40 -8.79 -0.94 0.40
C ALA A 40 -7.98 -2.15 -0.13
N ARG A 41 -8.63 -3.28 -0.45
CA ARG A 41 -7.92 -4.43 -1.05
C ARG A 41 -7.44 -4.11 -2.47
N GLU A 42 -8.26 -3.45 -3.27
CA GLU A 42 -7.88 -3.01 -4.61
C GLU A 42 -6.71 -2.04 -4.59
N MET A 43 -6.76 -1.05 -3.69
CA MET A 43 -5.69 -0.07 -3.52
C MET A 43 -4.39 -0.73 -3.03
N ALA A 44 -4.47 -1.68 -2.10
CA ALA A 44 -3.30 -2.47 -1.66
C ALA A 44 -2.69 -3.27 -2.81
N ALA A 45 -3.52 -3.88 -3.67
CA ALA A 45 -3.05 -4.59 -4.87
C ALA A 45 -2.37 -3.65 -5.88
N SER A 46 -2.92 -2.45 -6.08
CA SER A 46 -2.34 -1.41 -6.94
C SER A 46 -0.97 -0.94 -6.41
N LEU A 47 -0.86 -0.66 -5.11
CA LEU A 47 0.41 -0.30 -4.47
C LEU A 47 1.45 -1.42 -4.60
N ARG A 48 1.03 -2.68 -4.44
CA ARG A 48 1.90 -3.84 -4.64
C ARG A 48 2.40 -3.93 -6.09
N PHE A 49 1.53 -3.68 -7.06
CA PHE A 49 1.91 -3.64 -8.47
C PHE A 49 2.94 -2.54 -8.74
N GLN A 50 2.72 -1.32 -8.22
CA GLN A 50 3.67 -0.21 -8.35
C GLN A 50 5.02 -0.55 -7.69
N ALA A 51 5.00 -1.17 -6.51
CA ALA A 51 6.21 -1.62 -5.84
C ALA A 51 6.99 -2.65 -6.67
N LYS A 52 6.30 -3.58 -7.35
CA LYS A 52 6.93 -4.56 -8.25
C LYS A 52 7.61 -3.89 -9.45
N LEU A 53 7.04 -2.82 -9.98
CA LEU A 53 7.64 -2.06 -11.08
C LEU A 53 8.90 -1.29 -10.65
N LEU A 54 8.91 -0.80 -9.42
CA LEU A 54 10.03 -0.03 -8.87
C LEU A 54 11.16 -0.94 -8.32
N PHE A 55 10.79 -2.06 -7.71
CA PHE A 55 11.69 -2.96 -6.96
C PHE A 55 11.33 -4.44 -7.15
N PRO A 56 11.47 -4.99 -8.36
CA PRO A 56 11.06 -6.37 -8.65
C PRO A 56 11.73 -7.40 -7.73
N ASP A 57 13.00 -7.20 -7.37
CA ASP A 57 13.79 -8.12 -6.57
C ASP A 57 13.54 -7.99 -5.05
N ARG A 58 12.66 -7.09 -4.61
CA ARG A 58 12.39 -6.83 -3.19
C ARG A 58 10.95 -7.09 -2.78
N MET A 59 10.19 -7.82 -3.61
CA MET A 59 8.78 -8.06 -3.36
C MET A 59 8.53 -8.89 -2.09
N ASP A 60 9.42 -9.82 -1.74
CA ASP A 60 9.29 -10.58 -0.48
C ASP A 60 9.39 -9.65 0.74
N THR A 61 10.33 -8.71 0.71
CA THR A 61 10.49 -7.68 1.75
C THR A 61 9.27 -6.75 1.78
N TYR A 62 8.77 -6.35 0.61
CA TYR A 62 7.56 -5.53 0.51
C TYR A 62 6.35 -6.23 1.12
N ASP A 63 6.08 -7.48 0.72
CA ASP A 63 4.93 -8.26 1.18
C ASP A 63 5.00 -8.49 2.71
N ARG A 64 6.22 -8.71 3.24
CA ARG A 64 6.46 -8.84 4.68
C ARG A 64 6.17 -7.56 5.46
N ILE A 65 6.58 -6.40 4.95
CA ILE A 65 6.43 -5.11 5.67
C ILE A 65 5.02 -4.53 5.45
N TYR A 66 4.61 -4.41 4.20
CA TYR A 66 3.41 -3.69 3.81
C TYR A 66 2.20 -4.61 3.64
N GLY A 67 2.37 -5.80 3.06
CA GLY A 67 1.27 -6.77 2.90
C GLY A 67 0.62 -7.13 4.23
N ALA A 68 1.42 -7.56 5.21
CA ALA A 68 0.92 -7.86 6.56
C ALA A 68 0.32 -6.63 7.26
N ARG A 69 0.93 -5.44 7.08
CA ARG A 69 0.43 -4.18 7.66
C ARG A 69 -0.94 -3.81 7.10
N PHE A 70 -1.13 -3.84 5.79
CA PHE A 70 -2.40 -3.50 5.16
C PHE A 70 -3.49 -4.49 5.51
N GLN A 71 -3.19 -5.80 5.49
CA GLN A 71 -4.15 -6.82 5.90
C GLN A 71 -4.65 -6.57 7.32
N ARG A 72 -3.74 -6.29 8.27
CA ARG A 72 -4.10 -5.95 9.65
C ARG A 72 -4.98 -4.71 9.73
N LEU A 73 -4.62 -3.64 9.02
CA LEU A 73 -5.39 -2.38 9.04
C LEU A 73 -6.80 -2.57 8.46
N ILE A 74 -6.92 -3.29 7.33
CA ILE A 74 -8.21 -3.57 6.71
C ILE A 74 -9.09 -4.40 7.66
N THR A 75 -8.55 -5.47 8.24
CA THR A 75 -9.30 -6.29 9.20
C THR A 75 -9.75 -5.47 10.41
N GLN A 76 -8.83 -4.71 11.01
CA GLN A 76 -9.08 -3.97 12.25
C GLN A 76 -10.08 -2.82 12.07
N PHE A 77 -9.95 -2.04 11.00
CA PHE A 77 -10.73 -0.80 10.85
C PHE A 77 -11.95 -0.94 9.96
N LEU A 78 -11.94 -1.89 9.00
CA LEU A 78 -12.95 -2.00 7.94
C LEU A 78 -13.75 -3.32 7.98
N ALA A 79 -13.16 -4.44 8.42
CA ALA A 79 -13.87 -5.73 8.48
C ALA A 79 -14.66 -5.95 9.78
N ALA A 80 -14.31 -5.26 10.87
CA ALA A 80 -14.87 -5.48 12.21
C ALA A 80 -16.36 -5.08 12.39
N LYS A 81 -17.09 -4.70 11.34
CA LYS A 81 -18.51 -4.28 11.44
C LYS A 81 -19.52 -5.30 10.89
N LEU A 82 -19.10 -6.51 10.51
CA LEU A 82 -20.01 -7.55 10.02
C LEU A 82 -20.70 -8.38 11.13
N GLU A 83 -20.43 -8.12 12.42
CA GLU A 83 -21.01 -8.91 13.54
C GLU A 83 -22.06 -8.15 14.38
N LEU A 84 -22.65 -7.04 13.90
CA LEU A 84 -23.62 -6.24 14.69
C LEU A 84 -24.91 -5.87 13.95
N THR A 85 -25.38 -6.70 13.02
CA THR A 85 -26.74 -6.58 12.45
C THR A 85 -27.37 -7.94 12.27
#